data_AF-X1KQ31-F1
#
_entry.id   AF-X1KQ31-F1
#
_cell.length_a   1.000
_cell.length_b   1.000
_cell.length_c   1.000
_cell.angle_alpha   90.00
_cell.angle_beta   90.00
_cell.angle_gamma   90.00
#
_symmetry.space_group_name_H-M   'P 1'
#
loop_
_entity.id
_entity.type
_entity.pdbx_description
1 polymer ?
#
loop_
_entity_poly.entity_id
_entity_poly.type
_entity_poly.pdbx_seq_one_letter_code
_entity_poly.pdbx_strand_id
1 'polypeptide(L)'
;TAYAAIVANRGGLASQQLLELLRTRYGLGEPVYVQYWRWVSGFPRWDFGIAMSINDTPVVDLLRERLPLTLILNFLALIFIEAIAIPVGVFSATHKYTLMDYFLTFIAFVGISVPGFLLALLIIFFSVFYFGSQYIGGLFSPEFIAAPWSWA
;
A
#
# COMPACT_ATOMS: atom_id res chain seq x y z
N THR A 1 6.17 16.36 -21.94
CA THR A 1 6.41 15.21 -21.03
C THR A 1 5.57 14.02 -21.49
N ALA A 2 5.88 12.79 -21.08
CA ALA A 2 5.13 11.59 -21.48
C ALA A 2 3.61 11.70 -21.20
N TYR A 3 3.23 12.30 -20.07
CA TYR A 3 1.84 12.54 -19.72
C TYR A 3 1.13 13.54 -20.67
N ALA A 4 1.82 14.59 -21.12
CA ALA A 4 1.25 15.52 -22.10
C ALA A 4 0.93 14.84 -23.44
N ALA A 5 1.74 13.86 -23.85
CA ALA A 5 1.44 13.06 -25.04
C ALA A 5 0.21 12.16 -24.83
N ILE A 6 0.03 11.57 -23.65
CA ILE A 6 -1.16 10.77 -23.29
C ILE A 6 -2.43 11.62 -23.34
N VAL A 7 -2.39 12.82 -22.75
CA VAL A 7 -3.54 13.75 -22.72
C VAL A 7 -3.85 14.29 -24.11
N ALA A 8 -2.84 14.67 -24.89
CA ALA A 8 -3.03 15.13 -26.27
C ALA A 8 -3.67 14.04 -27.16
N ASN A 9 -3.33 12.77 -26.93
CA ASN A 9 -3.91 11.64 -27.67
C ASN A 9 -5.37 11.34 -27.29
N ARG A 10 -5.85 11.82 -26.13
CA ARG A 10 -7.29 11.75 -25.76
C ARG A 10 -8.16 12.75 -26.55
N GLY A 11 -7.56 13.78 -27.16
CA GLY A 11 -8.21 14.74 -28.07
C GLY A 11 -9.15 15.75 -27.40
N GLY A 12 -9.41 16.89 -28.08
CA GLY A 12 -10.43 17.89 -27.71
C GLY A 12 -9.92 19.13 -26.95
N LEU A 13 -10.73 20.21 -26.93
CA LEU A 13 -10.40 21.50 -26.27
C LEU A 13 -10.16 21.37 -24.76
N ALA A 14 -10.89 20.46 -24.11
CA ALA A 14 -10.73 20.16 -22.68
C ALA A 14 -9.34 19.61 -22.34
N SER A 15 -8.70 18.89 -23.27
CA SER A 15 -7.36 18.32 -23.07
C SER A 15 -6.25 19.38 -23.07
N GLN A 16 -6.37 20.39 -23.94
CA GLN A 16 -5.44 21.54 -24.01
C GLN A 16 -5.55 22.40 -22.75
N GLN A 17 -6.78 22.70 -22.32
CA GLN A 17 -7.06 23.47 -21.11
C GLN A 17 -6.51 22.78 -19.85
N LEU A 18 -6.65 21.45 -19.76
CA LEU A 18 -6.07 20.67 -18.66
C LEU A 18 -4.54 20.78 -18.64
N LEU A 19 -3.88 20.68 -19.81
CA LEU A 19 -2.41 20.79 -19.90
C LEU A 19 -1.89 22.16 -19.47
N GLU A 20 -2.58 23.24 -19.86
CA GLU A 20 -2.22 24.60 -19.42
C GLU A 20 -2.44 24.80 -17.91
N LEU A 21 -3.53 24.24 -17.37
CA LEU A 21 -3.79 24.23 -15.94
C LEU A 21 -2.67 23.53 -15.17
N LEU A 22 -2.24 22.37 -15.62
CA LEU A 22 -1.15 21.61 -14.99
C LEU A 22 0.18 22.31 -15.12
N ARG A 23 0.45 22.92 -16.28
CA ARG A 23 1.66 23.73 -16.50
C ARG A 23 1.74 24.86 -15.49
N THR A 24 0.64 25.58 -15.30
CA THR A 24 0.57 26.72 -14.39
C THR A 24 0.66 26.26 -12.94
N ARG A 25 -0.14 25.24 -12.55
CA ARG A 25 -0.20 24.71 -11.19
C ARG A 25 1.16 24.20 -10.71
N TYR A 26 1.86 23.42 -11.54
CA TYR A 26 3.12 22.78 -11.16
C TYR A 26 4.36 23.56 -11.60
N GLY A 27 4.21 24.70 -12.28
CA GLY A 27 5.35 25.45 -12.83
C GLY A 27 6.15 24.68 -13.87
N LEU A 28 5.47 23.87 -14.71
CA LEU A 28 6.16 23.02 -15.67
C LEU A 28 6.94 23.89 -16.67
N GLY A 29 8.26 23.68 -16.71
CA GLY A 29 9.20 24.49 -17.50
C GLY A 29 10.11 25.39 -16.65
N GLU A 30 9.81 25.54 -15.36
CA GLU A 30 10.72 26.16 -14.39
C GLU A 30 11.75 25.14 -13.87
N PRO A 31 12.84 25.56 -13.20
CA PRO A 31 13.77 24.65 -12.57
C PRO A 31 13.07 23.68 -11.60
N VAL A 32 13.52 22.42 -11.55
CA VAL A 32 12.87 21.33 -10.80
C VAL A 32 12.66 21.67 -9.32
N TYR A 33 13.59 22.39 -8.69
CA TYR A 33 13.46 22.82 -7.30
C TYR A 33 12.26 23.75 -7.07
N VAL A 34 11.93 24.60 -8.05
CA VAL A 34 10.75 25.49 -7.96
C VAL A 34 9.47 24.68 -8.09
N GLN A 35 9.42 23.73 -9.01
CA GLN A 35 8.28 22.83 -9.19
C GLN A 35 8.02 22.02 -7.91
N TYR A 36 9.06 21.46 -7.31
CA TYR A 36 8.98 20.74 -6.05
C TYR A 36 8.50 21.63 -4.90
N TRP A 37 9.04 22.84 -4.78
CA TRP A 37 8.65 23.78 -3.73
C TRP A 37 7.17 24.19 -3.86
N ARG A 38 6.69 24.47 -5.08
CA ARG A 38 5.27 24.74 -5.34
C ARG A 38 4.40 23.58 -4.89
N TRP A 39 4.77 22.34 -5.24
CA TRP A 39 4.01 21.16 -4.84
C TRP A 39 4.00 20.94 -3.32
N VAL A 40 5.15 20.94 -2.66
CA VAL A 40 5.23 20.65 -1.22
C VAL A 40 4.61 21.75 -0.36
N SER A 41 4.61 22.99 -0.83
CA SER A 41 3.95 24.12 -0.14
C SER A 41 2.42 23.95 0.00
N GLY A 42 1.81 23.07 -0.79
CA GLY A 42 0.39 22.70 -0.69
C GLY A 42 0.07 21.78 0.49
N PHE A 43 1.05 21.02 1.00
CA PHE A 43 0.81 19.97 2.00
C PHE A 43 0.21 20.48 3.31
N PRO A 44 0.67 21.62 3.89
CA PRO A 44 0.06 22.18 5.10
C PRO A 44 -1.42 22.56 4.94
N ARG A 45 -1.89 22.70 3.69
CA ARG A 45 -3.27 23.05 3.34
C ARG A 45 -4.09 21.85 2.85
N TRP A 46 -3.60 20.62 3.06
CA TRP A 46 -4.22 19.39 2.55
C TRP A 46 -4.32 19.30 1.01
N ASP A 47 -3.47 20.05 0.30
CA ASP A 47 -3.34 19.95 -1.15
C ASP A 47 -2.09 19.14 -1.51
N PHE A 48 -2.29 17.86 -1.84
CA PHE A 48 -1.22 16.95 -2.26
C PHE A 48 -1.07 16.89 -3.79
N GLY A 49 -1.82 17.71 -4.53
CA GLY A 49 -1.91 17.65 -5.98
C GLY A 49 -2.88 16.58 -6.49
N ILE A 50 -2.65 16.17 -7.74
CA ILE A 50 -3.54 15.25 -8.47
C ILE A 50 -2.77 14.01 -8.93
N ALA A 51 -3.44 12.86 -8.89
CA ALA A 51 -2.94 11.60 -9.40
C ALA A 51 -3.19 11.50 -10.92
N MET A 52 -2.22 11.97 -11.69
CA MET A 52 -2.26 11.95 -13.16
C MET A 52 -2.43 10.53 -13.75
N SER A 53 -1.99 9.50 -13.03
CA SER A 53 -2.16 8.09 -13.42
C SER A 53 -3.54 7.52 -13.10
N ILE A 54 -4.33 8.19 -12.25
CA ILE A 54 -5.62 7.72 -11.74
C ILE A 54 -6.68 8.77 -12.09
N ASN A 55 -6.95 8.93 -13.37
CA ASN A 55 -7.99 9.83 -13.90
C ASN A 55 -7.96 11.25 -13.29
N ASP A 56 -6.76 11.77 -13.04
CA ASP A 56 -6.57 13.13 -12.51
C ASP A 56 -7.25 13.39 -11.16
N THR A 57 -7.46 12.31 -10.39
CA THR A 57 -8.15 12.34 -9.08
C THR A 57 -7.30 13.12 -8.07
N PRO A 58 -7.90 13.98 -7.23
CA PRO A 58 -7.18 14.60 -6.12
C PRO A 58 -6.55 13.54 -5.21
N VAL A 59 -5.26 13.69 -4.92
CA VAL A 59 -4.53 12.70 -4.09
C VAL A 59 -5.13 12.60 -2.68
N VAL A 60 -5.70 13.70 -2.16
CA VAL A 60 -6.37 13.71 -0.86
C VAL A 60 -7.54 12.73 -0.79
N ASP A 61 -8.29 12.54 -1.87
CA ASP A 61 -9.44 11.64 -1.88
C ASP A 61 -8.97 10.18 -1.90
N LEU A 62 -7.90 9.88 -2.65
CA LEU A 62 -7.25 8.56 -2.62
C LEU A 62 -6.68 8.23 -1.24
N LEU A 63 -6.10 9.21 -0.54
CA LEU A 63 -5.62 9.04 0.82
C LEU A 63 -6.78 8.76 1.77
N ARG A 64 -7.89 9.50 1.68
CA ARG A 64 -9.07 9.26 2.52
C ARG A 64 -9.65 7.85 2.32
N GLU A 65 -9.63 7.36 1.09
CA GLU A 65 -10.14 6.03 0.76
C GLU A 65 -9.19 4.91 1.25
N ARG A 66 -7.88 5.04 1.01
CA ARG A 66 -6.92 3.92 1.14
C ARG A 66 -6.12 3.93 2.44
N LEU A 67 -5.84 5.11 2.99
CA LEU A 67 -4.99 5.27 4.15
C LEU A 67 -5.58 4.60 5.41
N PRO A 68 -6.89 4.72 5.73
CA PRO A 68 -7.45 4.11 6.94
C PRO A 68 -7.26 2.59 6.98
N LEU A 69 -7.56 1.89 5.89
CA LEU A 69 -7.37 0.43 5.81
C LEU A 69 -5.91 0.04 5.92
N THR A 70 -5.01 0.81 5.31
CA THR A 70 -3.56 0.58 5.39
C THR A 70 -3.07 0.75 6.83
N LEU A 71 -3.54 1.77 7.55
CA LEU A 71 -3.18 2.01 8.94
C LEU A 71 -3.72 0.91 9.85
N ILE A 72 -4.99 0.52 9.69
CA ILE A 72 -5.60 -0.57 10.47
C ILE A 72 -4.83 -1.87 10.23
N LEU A 73 -4.56 -2.22 8.98
CA LEU A 73 -3.86 -3.45 8.63
C LEU A 73 -2.45 -3.48 9.23
N ASN A 74 -1.67 -2.40 9.09
CA ASN A 74 -0.33 -2.32 9.67
C ASN A 74 -0.35 -2.34 11.19
N PHE A 75 -1.30 -1.66 11.82
CA PHE A 75 -1.41 -1.61 13.27
C PHE A 75 -1.74 -2.99 13.85
N LEU A 76 -2.70 -3.71 13.24
CA LEU A 76 -3.03 -5.08 13.62
C LEU A 76 -1.86 -6.04 13.38
N ALA A 77 -1.16 -5.91 12.25
CA ALA A 77 0.03 -6.71 11.95
C ALA A 77 1.14 -6.48 12.99
N LEU A 78 1.39 -5.22 13.38
CA LEU A 78 2.38 -4.88 14.40
C LEU A 78 2.02 -5.51 15.74
N ILE A 79 0.78 -5.37 16.20
CA ILE A 79 0.33 -6.00 17.45
C ILE A 79 0.52 -7.51 17.38
N PHE A 80 0.12 -8.14 16.27
CA PHE A 80 0.23 -9.57 16.09
C PHE A 80 1.69 -10.06 16.12
N ILE A 81 2.58 -9.36 15.42
CA ILE A 81 4.01 -9.69 15.38
C ILE A 81 4.62 -9.55 16.77
N GLU A 82 4.44 -8.42 17.43
CA GLU A 82 5.04 -8.17 18.76
C GLU A 82 4.48 -9.12 19.83
N ALA A 83 3.19 -9.44 19.77
CA ALA A 83 2.55 -10.38 20.68
C ALA A 83 3.15 -11.79 20.61
N ILE A 84 3.75 -12.19 19.48
CA ILE A 84 4.38 -13.50 19.30
C ILE A 84 5.90 -13.38 19.47
N ALA A 85 6.52 -12.39 18.84
CA ALA A 85 7.97 -12.22 18.81
C ALA A 85 8.54 -11.96 20.21
N ILE A 86 7.88 -11.12 21.02
CA ILE A 86 8.38 -10.79 22.36
C ILE A 86 8.38 -12.05 23.26
N PRO A 87 7.26 -12.80 23.44
CA PRO A 87 7.29 -14.01 24.26
C PRO A 87 8.27 -15.06 23.77
N VAL A 88 8.33 -15.31 22.45
CA VAL A 88 9.25 -16.27 21.85
C VAL A 88 10.70 -15.85 22.10
N GLY A 89 11.02 -14.57 21.92
CA GLY A 89 12.36 -14.02 22.17
C GLY A 89 12.75 -14.10 23.64
N VAL A 90 11.86 -13.73 24.57
CA VAL A 90 12.11 -13.84 26.02
C VAL A 90 12.28 -15.30 26.44
N PHE A 91 11.47 -16.21 25.90
CA PHE A 91 11.57 -17.64 26.18
C PHE A 91 12.92 -18.21 25.73
N SER A 92 13.32 -17.97 24.48
CA SER A 92 14.61 -18.39 23.93
C SER A 92 15.78 -17.79 24.73
N ALA A 93 15.71 -16.50 25.09
CA ALA A 93 16.76 -15.83 25.86
C ALA A 93 16.92 -16.37 27.29
N THR A 94 15.87 -16.89 27.91
CA THR A 94 15.90 -17.45 29.26
C THR A 94 16.22 -18.95 29.29
N HIS A 95 15.98 -19.67 28.19
CA HIS A 95 16.16 -21.12 28.06
C HIS A 95 17.22 -21.49 27.01
N LYS A 96 18.36 -20.80 27.06
CA LYS A 96 19.43 -20.92 26.07
C LYS A 96 19.94 -22.37 25.93
N TYR A 97 20.28 -22.75 24.70
CA TYR A 97 20.87 -24.05 24.35
C TYR A 97 19.94 -25.26 24.57
N THR A 98 18.66 -25.04 24.79
CA THR A 98 17.66 -26.10 24.85
C THR A 98 17.20 -26.50 23.44
N LEU A 99 16.64 -27.70 23.29
CA LEU A 99 16.07 -28.14 22.01
C LEU A 99 14.97 -27.18 21.51
N MET A 100 14.18 -26.62 22.43
CA MET A 100 13.14 -25.66 22.08
C MET A 100 13.72 -24.34 21.59
N ASP A 101 14.80 -23.85 22.22
CA ASP A 101 15.52 -22.66 21.77
C ASP A 101 16.07 -22.84 20.34
N TYR A 102 16.73 -23.97 20.06
CA TYR A 102 17.19 -24.28 18.70
C TYR A 102 16.05 -24.37 17.68
N PHE A 103 14.92 -24.97 18.04
CA PHE A 103 13.76 -25.08 17.16
C PHE A 103 13.15 -23.71 16.84
N LEU A 104 12.90 -22.87 17.85
CA LEU A 104 12.37 -21.52 17.68
C LEU A 104 13.32 -20.65 16.86
N THR A 105 14.62 -20.75 17.14
CA THR A 105 15.67 -20.05 16.38
C THR A 105 15.70 -20.49 14.92
N PHE A 106 15.58 -21.79 14.65
CA PHE A 106 15.49 -22.32 13.30
C PHE A 106 14.28 -21.76 12.53
N ILE A 107 13.09 -21.77 13.15
CA ILE A 107 11.87 -21.20 12.55
C ILE A 107 12.05 -19.70 12.26
N ALA A 108 12.65 -18.94 13.19
CA ALA A 108 12.95 -17.53 12.99
C ALA A 108 13.90 -17.32 11.79
N PHE A 109 14.95 -18.13 11.68
CA PHE A 109 15.86 -18.07 10.53
C PHE A 109 15.18 -18.40 9.21
N VAL A 110 14.28 -19.39 9.17
CA VAL A 110 13.48 -19.68 7.96
C VAL A 110 12.65 -18.45 7.58
N GLY A 111 11.97 -17.83 8.54
CA GLY A 111 11.16 -16.64 8.30
C GLY A 111 11.96 -15.46 7.75
N ILE A 112 13.18 -15.24 8.24
CA ILE A 112 14.08 -14.16 7.79
C ILE A 112 14.72 -14.48 6.42
N SER A 113 15.01 -15.76 6.16
CA SER A 113 15.71 -16.19 4.95
C SER A 113 14.81 -16.27 3.72
N VAL A 114 13.51 -16.49 3.90
CA VAL A 114 12.56 -16.57 2.79
C VAL A 114 12.17 -15.15 2.34
N PRO A 115 12.34 -14.79 1.05
CA PRO A 115 11.89 -13.51 0.56
C PRO A 115 10.38 -13.32 0.74
N GLY A 116 9.94 -12.17 1.25
CA GLY A 116 8.53 -11.92 1.57
C GLY A 116 7.58 -12.10 0.38
N PHE A 117 7.99 -11.72 -0.83
CA PHE A 117 7.19 -11.94 -2.04
C PHE A 117 7.03 -13.43 -2.36
N LEU A 118 8.07 -14.24 -2.14
CA LEU A 118 8.02 -15.69 -2.39
C LEU A 118 7.11 -16.37 -1.38
N LEU A 119 7.20 -15.96 -0.11
CA LEU A 119 6.30 -16.43 0.93
C LEU A 119 4.84 -16.09 0.59
N ALA A 120 4.58 -14.86 0.14
CA ALA A 120 3.24 -14.46 -0.31
C ALA A 120 2.76 -15.33 -1.49
N LEU A 121 3.61 -15.60 -2.48
CA LEU A 121 3.28 -16.48 -3.60
C LEU A 121 2.96 -17.91 -3.15
N LEU A 122 3.71 -18.46 -2.21
CA LEU A 122 3.44 -19.80 -1.65
C LEU A 122 2.12 -19.83 -0.91
N ILE A 123 1.84 -18.82 -0.07
CA ILE A 123 0.55 -18.70 0.64
C ILE A 123 -0.60 -18.64 -0.36
N ILE A 124 -0.48 -17.83 -1.41
CA ILE A 124 -1.48 -17.73 -2.48
C ILE A 124 -1.65 -19.08 -3.18
N PHE A 125 -0.55 -19.75 -3.55
CA PHE A 125 -0.56 -21.05 -4.21
C PHE A 125 -1.33 -22.09 -3.37
N PHE A 126 -0.99 -22.24 -2.10
CA PHE A 126 -1.69 -23.18 -1.22
C PHE A 126 -3.16 -22.78 -1.02
N SER A 127 -3.45 -21.49 -0.83
CA SER A 127 -4.81 -20.97 -0.69
C SER A 127 -5.70 -21.38 -1.87
N VAL A 128 -5.20 -21.25 -3.10
CA VAL A 128 -5.97 -21.56 -4.31
C VAL A 128 -6.02 -23.06 -4.59
N PHE A 129 -4.87 -23.72 -4.68
CA PHE A 129 -4.79 -25.07 -5.22
C PHE A 129 -5.06 -26.16 -4.18
N TYR A 130 -4.80 -25.88 -2.91
CA TYR A 130 -5.03 -26.84 -1.83
C TYR A 130 -6.32 -26.54 -1.07
N PHE A 131 -6.55 -25.28 -0.69
CA PHE A 131 -7.76 -24.88 0.05
C PHE A 131 -8.93 -24.49 -0.85
N GLY A 132 -8.74 -24.43 -2.17
CA GLY A 132 -9.81 -24.12 -3.13
C GLY A 132 -10.32 -22.68 -3.04
N SER A 133 -9.55 -21.76 -2.46
CA SER A 133 -9.96 -20.37 -2.32
C SER A 133 -10.08 -19.71 -3.70
N GLN A 134 -11.28 -19.19 -4.00
CA GLN A 134 -11.53 -18.38 -5.19
C GLN A 134 -11.13 -16.91 -4.98
N TYR A 135 -10.79 -16.53 -3.75
CA TYR A 135 -10.53 -15.16 -3.35
C TYR A 135 -9.09 -15.00 -2.91
N ILE A 136 -8.37 -14.19 -3.69
CA ILE A 136 -6.96 -13.88 -3.46
C ILE A 136 -6.83 -12.37 -3.39
N GLY A 137 -6.55 -11.83 -2.21
CA GLY A 137 -6.13 -10.43 -2.04
C GLY A 137 -7.23 -9.38 -1.85
N GLY A 138 -8.50 -9.78 -1.71
CA GLY A 138 -9.59 -8.89 -1.28
C GLY A 138 -9.82 -8.94 0.23
N LEU A 139 -10.09 -7.79 0.87
CA LEU A 139 -10.57 -7.75 2.27
C LEU A 139 -12.06 -8.13 2.39
N PHE A 140 -12.79 -8.12 1.28
CA PHE A 140 -14.21 -8.40 1.22
C PHE A 140 -14.45 -9.60 0.31
N SER A 141 -15.28 -10.53 0.78
CA SER A 141 -15.80 -11.55 -0.12
C SER A 141 -16.82 -10.91 -1.08
N PRO A 142 -16.97 -11.38 -2.31
CA PRO A 142 -17.83 -10.76 -3.32
C PRO A 142 -19.28 -10.59 -2.88
N GLU A 143 -19.76 -11.49 -2.02
CA GLU A 143 -21.11 -11.46 -1.48
C GLU A 143 -21.34 -10.23 -0.60
N PHE A 144 -20.28 -9.64 -0.04
CA PHE A 144 -20.34 -8.49 0.87
C PHE A 144 -19.79 -7.19 0.28
N ILE A 145 -19.32 -7.16 -0.98
CA ILE A 145 -18.75 -5.94 -1.59
C ILE A 145 -19.78 -4.80 -1.66
N ALA A 146 -21.06 -5.10 -1.89
CA ALA A 146 -22.14 -4.12 -1.96
C ALA A 146 -23.13 -4.23 -0.77
N ALA A 147 -22.85 -5.09 0.20
CA ALA A 147 -23.73 -5.28 1.34
C ALA A 147 -23.64 -4.06 2.28
N PRO A 148 -24.77 -3.53 2.77
CA PRO A 148 -24.74 -2.50 3.81
C PRO A 148 -24.12 -3.08 5.08
N TRP A 149 -23.36 -2.25 5.80
CA TRP A 149 -22.82 -2.63 7.10
C TRP A 149 -23.96 -3.05 8.03
N SER A 150 -23.93 -4.30 8.49
CA SER A 150 -24.88 -4.83 9.47
C SER A 150 -24.17 -5.07 10.80
N TRP A 151 -24.88 -4.85 11.90
CA TRP A 151 -24.40 -5.09 13.26
C TRP A 151 -24.65 -6.54 13.73
N ALA A 152 -24.82 -7.47 12.78
CA ALA A 152 -25.14 -8.87 13.07
C ALA A 152 -23.95 -9.60 13.70
#